data_AF-A0A4Y3IQ99-F1
#
_entry.id   AF-A0A4Y3IQ99-F1
#
_cell.length_a   1.000
_cell.length_b   1.000
_cell.length_c   1.000
_cell.angle_alpha   90.00
_cell.angle_beta   90.00
_cell.angle_gamma   90.00
#
_symmetry.space_group_name_H-M   'P 1'
#
loop_
_entity.id
_entity.type
_entity.pdbx_description
1 polymer ?
#
loop_
_entity_poly.entity_id
_entity_poly.type
_entity_poly.pdbx_seq_one_letter_code
_entity_poly.pdbx_strand_id
1 'polypeptide(L)'
;MLNYEPIDVPFNHRHCCWFCAEPSNDNVQFPKVASPYLAHVPLQLPACRECKVIAASCITDSIWDLQLQVNNALMKRYAKHLGIGVNWTKQELEETTLEGTSFKGFTDSAWMMYEIAKGRVDFSGWPLAINGLPLDIIDDSYGYDFDGTRFINFQAAVEFYQKAESLNKYLVDGLVSLLGQGRFAYVLRVARLHPSISKRMADEVLAEITAQEFDRAEIQQQPVHSSGRKNIAIESISTVTVGGEKVEPESIAWAMSRDIRDLLGLQQCEDAFFDEHEHLGGVVAFQLYHGLQLYLEARRDEHWSEQHDPNHSLWLPGL
;
A
#
# COMPACT_ATOMS: atom_id res chain seq x y z
N MET A 1 35.73 -10.11 24.88
CA MET A 1 35.48 -10.54 23.49
C MET A 1 34.20 -11.36 23.52
N LEU A 2 33.32 -11.18 22.53
CA LEU A 2 32.13 -12.03 22.39
C LEU A 2 32.57 -13.41 21.89
N ASN A 3 31.95 -14.46 22.43
CA ASN A 3 32.14 -15.83 21.96
C ASN A 3 31.03 -16.13 20.95
N TYR A 4 31.41 -16.35 19.70
CA TYR A 4 30.46 -16.58 18.61
C TYR A 4 30.32 -18.07 18.33
N GLU A 5 29.08 -18.53 18.29
CA GLU A 5 28.73 -19.91 17.95
C GLU A 5 28.34 -20.00 16.46
N PRO A 6 28.89 -20.94 15.70
CA PRO A 6 28.47 -21.16 14.32
C PRO A 6 27.03 -21.69 14.28
N ILE A 7 26.22 -21.13 13.40
CA ILE A 7 24.88 -21.68 13.15
C ILE A 7 24.98 -23.02 12.42
N ASP A 8 23.98 -23.87 12.62
CA ASP A 8 23.83 -25.09 11.84
C ASP A 8 23.61 -24.76 10.36
N VAL A 9 24.26 -25.52 9.49
CA VAL A 9 24.16 -25.35 8.03
C VAL A 9 23.55 -26.61 7.42
N PRO A 10 22.35 -26.53 6.81
CA PRO A 10 21.73 -27.66 6.13
C PRO A 10 22.64 -28.23 5.04
N PHE A 11 22.49 -29.53 4.75
CA PHE A 11 23.35 -30.23 3.78
C PHE A 11 23.41 -29.53 2.41
N ASN A 12 22.25 -29.05 1.93
CA ASN A 12 22.12 -28.38 0.63
C ASN A 12 22.72 -26.95 0.60
N HIS A 13 23.14 -26.41 1.75
CA HIS A 13 23.64 -25.04 1.88
C HIS A 13 25.06 -24.97 2.50
N ARG A 14 25.78 -26.09 2.60
CA ARG A 14 27.12 -26.19 3.26
C ARG A 14 28.18 -25.23 2.74
N HIS A 15 27.99 -24.69 1.55
CA HIS A 15 28.90 -23.74 0.91
C HIS A 15 28.18 -22.48 0.46
N CYS A 16 27.00 -22.18 1.03
CA CYS A 16 26.18 -21.05 0.64
C CYS A 16 26.24 -19.93 1.70
N CYS A 17 26.24 -18.71 1.21
CA CYS A 17 26.03 -17.50 2.00
C CYS A 17 24.60 -17.52 2.55
N TRP A 18 24.44 -17.35 3.87
CA TRP A 18 23.13 -17.29 4.51
C TRP A 18 22.27 -16.13 4.00
N PHE A 19 22.90 -15.04 3.53
CA PHE A 19 22.20 -13.84 3.06
C PHE A 19 21.76 -13.89 1.59
N CYS A 20 22.45 -14.62 0.70
CA CYS A 20 22.17 -14.55 -0.75
C CYS A 20 22.47 -15.82 -1.55
N ALA A 21 22.67 -16.97 -0.89
CA ALA A 21 22.98 -18.28 -1.49
C ALA A 21 24.28 -18.40 -2.32
N GLU A 22 24.97 -17.32 -2.63
CA GLU A 22 26.30 -17.32 -3.27
C GLU A 22 27.32 -18.16 -2.49
N PRO A 23 28.40 -18.67 -3.13
CA PRO A 23 29.44 -19.41 -2.43
C PRO A 23 29.98 -18.65 -1.20
N SER A 24 29.87 -19.27 -0.03
CA SER A 24 30.41 -18.73 1.23
C SER A 24 31.90 -19.05 1.34
N ASN A 25 32.71 -18.04 1.60
CA ASN A 25 34.13 -18.18 1.88
C ASN A 25 34.58 -17.42 3.14
N ASP A 26 33.63 -16.86 3.88
CA ASP A 26 33.87 -16.06 5.06
C ASP A 26 32.68 -16.18 6.03
N ASN A 27 32.75 -15.50 7.16
CA ASN A 27 31.70 -15.46 8.16
C ASN A 27 31.37 -14.02 8.60
N VAL A 28 30.10 -13.80 8.93
CA VAL A 28 29.60 -12.62 9.62
C VAL A 28 29.40 -12.97 11.09
N GLN A 29 30.00 -12.20 11.97
CA GLN A 29 29.82 -12.28 13.42
C GLN A 29 28.74 -11.30 13.86
N PHE A 30 27.75 -11.78 14.60
CA PHE A 30 26.61 -10.99 15.04
C PHE A 30 26.27 -11.26 16.52
N PRO A 31 26.01 -10.25 17.35
CA PRO A 31 26.11 -8.82 17.04
C PRO A 31 27.56 -8.36 17.00
N LYS A 32 27.82 -7.20 16.39
CA LYS A 32 29.18 -6.61 16.35
C LYS A 32 29.63 -6.09 17.70
N VAL A 33 28.68 -5.61 18.48
CA VAL A 33 28.87 -5.02 19.80
C VAL A 33 27.93 -5.75 20.75
N ALA A 34 28.36 -5.96 21.98
CA ALA A 34 27.52 -6.57 22.99
C ALA A 34 26.26 -5.70 23.19
N SER A 35 25.09 -6.30 23.07
CA SER A 35 23.81 -5.65 23.33
C SER A 35 23.07 -6.40 24.45
N PRO A 36 22.50 -5.69 25.44
CA PRO A 36 21.70 -6.32 26.48
C PRO A 36 20.34 -6.84 25.96
N TYR A 37 19.94 -6.45 24.74
CA TYR A 37 18.68 -6.83 24.11
C TYR A 37 18.80 -8.07 23.22
N LEU A 38 19.99 -8.68 23.13
CA LEU A 38 20.22 -9.86 22.32
C LEU A 38 19.56 -11.09 22.96
N ALA A 39 18.55 -11.65 22.29
CA ALA A 39 17.78 -12.80 22.77
C ALA A 39 18.48 -14.16 22.58
N HIS A 40 19.65 -14.18 21.97
CA HIS A 40 20.39 -15.39 21.60
C HIS A 40 21.89 -15.23 21.89
N VAL A 41 22.64 -16.34 21.88
CA VAL A 41 24.11 -16.26 21.96
C VAL A 41 24.68 -15.57 20.71
N PRO A 42 25.82 -14.88 20.76
CA PRO A 42 26.44 -14.33 19.57
C PRO A 42 26.65 -15.42 18.50
N LEU A 43 26.27 -15.11 17.26
CA LEU A 43 26.21 -16.04 16.14
C LEU A 43 27.32 -15.78 15.14
N GLN A 44 27.75 -16.85 14.49
CA GLN A 44 28.61 -16.82 13.32
C GLN A 44 27.86 -17.40 12.12
N LEU A 45 27.58 -16.52 11.13
CA LEU A 45 26.80 -16.82 9.94
C LEU A 45 27.73 -17.02 8.74
N PRO A 46 27.59 -18.08 7.93
CA PRO A 46 28.37 -18.23 6.71
C PRO A 46 27.98 -17.15 5.69
N ALA A 47 28.96 -16.49 5.10
CA ALA A 47 28.74 -15.38 4.19
C ALA A 47 29.71 -15.37 3.00
N CYS A 48 29.26 -14.82 1.88
CA CYS A 48 30.15 -14.41 0.82
C CYS A 48 30.84 -13.08 1.19
N ARG A 49 31.99 -12.79 0.58
CA ARG A 49 32.77 -11.57 0.83
C ARG A 49 31.93 -10.29 0.72
N GLU A 50 31.03 -10.23 -0.24
CA GLU A 50 30.18 -9.06 -0.46
C GLU A 50 29.20 -8.84 0.69
N CYS A 51 28.43 -9.88 1.06
CA CYS A 51 27.47 -9.78 2.16
C CYS A 51 28.17 -9.47 3.48
N LYS A 52 29.40 -10.00 3.69
CA LYS A 52 30.21 -9.64 4.86
C LYS A 52 30.56 -8.15 4.90
N VAL A 53 31.01 -7.58 3.78
CA VAL A 53 31.36 -6.15 3.70
C VAL A 53 30.12 -5.28 3.95
N ILE A 54 28.98 -5.66 3.36
CA ILE A 54 27.71 -4.96 3.58
C ILE A 54 27.30 -5.06 5.06
N ALA A 55 27.25 -6.28 5.60
CA ALA A 55 26.90 -6.55 6.99
C ALA A 55 27.81 -5.77 7.96
N ALA A 56 29.10 -5.60 7.63
CA ALA A 56 30.04 -4.80 8.40
C ALA A 56 29.68 -3.30 8.50
N SER A 57 28.84 -2.78 7.62
CA SER A 57 28.32 -1.41 7.68
C SER A 57 26.95 -1.27 8.36
N CYS A 58 26.19 -2.35 8.49
CA CYS A 58 24.86 -2.35 9.12
C CYS A 58 24.92 -2.07 10.63
N ILE A 59 23.96 -1.33 11.16
CA ILE A 59 23.84 -1.05 12.60
C ILE A 59 22.49 -1.57 13.04
N THR A 60 22.49 -2.65 13.82
CA THR A 60 21.27 -3.29 14.32
C THR A 60 21.62 -4.34 15.36
N ASP A 61 20.69 -4.57 16.28
CA ASP A 61 20.73 -5.63 17.29
C ASP A 61 19.78 -6.79 16.94
N SER A 62 19.09 -6.71 15.79
CA SER A 62 18.25 -7.78 15.24
C SER A 62 18.93 -8.47 14.05
N ILE A 63 18.96 -9.81 14.08
CA ILE A 63 19.49 -10.62 12.99
C ILE A 63 18.62 -10.53 11.73
N TRP A 64 17.31 -10.38 11.91
CA TRP A 64 16.36 -10.28 10.81
C TRP A 64 16.43 -8.90 10.15
N ASP A 65 16.59 -7.85 10.94
CA ASP A 65 16.88 -6.52 10.40
C ASP A 65 18.26 -6.48 9.73
N LEU A 66 19.28 -7.18 10.25
CA LEU A 66 20.56 -7.34 9.56
C LEU A 66 20.37 -7.99 8.18
N GLN A 67 19.57 -9.06 8.10
CA GLN A 67 19.26 -9.72 6.84
C GLN A 67 18.57 -8.76 5.87
N LEU A 68 17.56 -8.01 6.34
CA LEU A 68 16.82 -7.03 5.54
C LEU A 68 17.74 -5.91 5.02
N GLN A 69 18.63 -5.38 5.86
CA GLN A 69 19.61 -4.35 5.48
C GLN A 69 20.61 -4.88 4.44
N VAL A 70 21.12 -6.10 4.62
CA VAL A 70 22.04 -6.72 3.65
C VAL A 70 21.33 -6.93 2.32
N ASN A 71 20.10 -7.43 2.36
CA ASN A 71 19.27 -7.64 1.18
C ASN A 71 19.02 -6.33 0.41
N ASN A 72 18.62 -5.27 1.10
CA ASN A 72 18.38 -3.96 0.49
C ASN A 72 19.65 -3.35 -0.11
N ALA A 73 20.81 -3.56 0.49
CA ALA A 73 22.07 -3.13 -0.10
C ALA A 73 22.43 -3.92 -1.37
N LEU A 74 22.12 -5.22 -1.42
CA LEU A 74 22.23 -6.02 -2.65
C LEU A 74 21.26 -5.52 -3.71
N MET A 75 20.00 -5.26 -3.37
CA MET A 75 19.02 -4.67 -4.29
C MET A 75 19.52 -3.34 -4.85
N LYS A 76 20.03 -2.45 -4.01
CA LYS A 76 20.60 -1.16 -4.44
C LYS A 76 21.79 -1.36 -5.39
N ARG A 77 22.66 -2.34 -5.13
CA ARG A 77 23.80 -2.63 -5.99
C ARG A 77 23.38 -3.19 -7.35
N TYR A 78 22.47 -4.15 -7.33
CA TYR A 78 22.00 -4.89 -8.51
C TYR A 78 20.74 -4.31 -9.17
N ALA A 79 20.31 -3.13 -8.75
CA ALA A 79 19.08 -2.47 -9.24
C ALA A 79 18.96 -2.46 -10.76
N LYS A 80 20.06 -2.24 -11.51
CA LYS A 80 20.03 -2.26 -12.99
C LYS A 80 19.73 -3.64 -13.58
N HIS A 81 20.23 -4.72 -12.96
CA HIS A 81 19.91 -6.07 -13.40
C HIS A 81 18.50 -6.46 -12.96
N LEU A 82 18.11 -6.11 -11.73
CA LEU A 82 16.75 -6.33 -11.23
C LEU A 82 15.70 -5.57 -12.06
N GLY A 83 16.04 -4.37 -12.54
CA GLY A 83 15.21 -3.55 -13.42
C GLY A 83 14.89 -4.20 -14.76
N ILE A 84 15.65 -5.21 -15.19
CA ILE A 84 15.32 -5.97 -16.40
C ILE A 84 13.96 -6.66 -16.22
N GLY A 85 13.74 -7.35 -15.10
CA GLY A 85 12.46 -8.00 -14.82
C GLY A 85 11.34 -7.06 -14.37
N VAL A 86 11.67 -5.80 -14.04
CA VAL A 86 10.66 -4.74 -13.82
C VAL A 86 10.13 -4.22 -15.16
N ASN A 87 11.00 -4.12 -16.16
CA ASN A 87 10.68 -3.54 -17.46
C ASN A 87 10.19 -4.57 -18.49
N TRP A 88 10.63 -5.82 -18.38
CA TRP A 88 10.38 -6.87 -19.36
C TRP A 88 10.08 -8.21 -18.70
N THR A 89 9.13 -8.93 -19.26
CA THR A 89 9.08 -10.38 -19.15
C THR A 89 10.17 -11.02 -20.00
N LYS A 90 10.49 -12.30 -19.72
CA LYS A 90 11.43 -13.07 -20.54
C LYS A 90 11.04 -13.08 -22.02
N GLN A 91 9.75 -13.29 -22.29
CA GLN A 91 9.21 -13.34 -23.65
C GLN A 91 9.34 -11.99 -24.35
N GLU A 92 8.94 -10.89 -23.70
CA GLU A 92 9.07 -9.54 -24.27
C GLU A 92 10.53 -9.20 -24.61
N LEU A 93 11.47 -9.59 -23.74
CA LEU A 93 12.89 -9.37 -23.98
C LEU A 93 13.42 -10.21 -25.16
N GLU A 94 13.01 -11.46 -25.28
CA GLU A 94 13.37 -12.36 -26.39
C GLU A 94 12.78 -11.93 -27.74
N GLU A 95 11.56 -11.37 -27.73
CA GLU A 95 10.86 -10.87 -28.92
C GLU A 95 11.33 -9.49 -29.36
N THR A 96 12.11 -8.78 -28.52
CA THR A 96 12.66 -7.47 -28.85
C THR A 96 13.60 -7.60 -30.04
N THR A 97 13.11 -7.21 -31.23
CA THR A 97 13.84 -7.31 -32.49
C THR A 97 14.87 -6.18 -32.59
N LEU A 98 15.95 -6.29 -31.83
CA LEU A 98 17.11 -5.42 -31.95
C LEU A 98 17.93 -5.88 -33.16
N GLU A 99 18.02 -5.05 -34.21
CA GLU A 99 18.73 -5.39 -35.44
C GLU A 99 20.23 -5.58 -35.18
N GLY A 100 20.75 -6.79 -35.45
CA GLY A 100 22.17 -7.13 -35.41
C GLY A 100 22.52 -8.33 -34.51
N THR A 101 23.46 -9.17 -34.95
CA THR A 101 23.89 -10.39 -34.22
C THR A 101 24.46 -10.12 -32.83
N SER A 102 24.95 -8.90 -32.58
CA SER A 102 25.44 -8.45 -31.26
C SER A 102 24.33 -8.28 -30.23
N PHE A 103 23.07 -8.08 -30.65
CA PHE A 103 21.96 -7.82 -29.73
C PHE A 103 21.24 -9.09 -29.25
N LYS A 104 21.26 -10.19 -30.01
CA LYS A 104 20.71 -11.47 -29.55
C LYS A 104 21.53 -12.07 -28.39
N GLY A 105 22.86 -11.90 -28.41
CA GLY A 105 23.70 -12.26 -27.26
C GLY A 105 23.46 -11.35 -26.05
N PHE A 106 23.01 -10.10 -26.29
CA PHE A 106 22.70 -9.15 -25.23
C PHE A 106 21.43 -9.55 -24.48
N THR A 107 20.34 -9.96 -25.14
CA THR A 107 19.08 -10.36 -24.49
C THR A 107 19.25 -11.56 -23.57
N ASP A 108 19.92 -12.63 -24.03
CA ASP A 108 20.14 -13.85 -23.24
C ASP A 108 21.01 -13.56 -22.01
N SER A 109 22.08 -12.78 -22.20
CA SER A 109 22.95 -12.37 -21.08
C SER A 109 22.24 -11.45 -20.09
N ALA A 110 21.36 -10.56 -20.57
CA ALA A 110 20.59 -9.64 -19.73
C ALA A 110 19.61 -10.41 -18.83
N TRP A 111 18.83 -11.35 -19.39
CA TRP A 111 17.92 -12.17 -18.60
C TRP A 111 18.66 -13.03 -17.57
N MET A 112 19.77 -13.65 -17.96
CA MET A 112 20.60 -14.42 -17.03
C MET A 112 21.12 -13.56 -15.86
N MET A 113 21.53 -12.31 -16.13
CA MET A 113 21.94 -11.37 -15.07
C MET A 113 20.79 -10.99 -14.15
N TYR A 114 19.57 -10.83 -14.69
CA TYR A 114 18.37 -10.64 -13.89
C TYR A 114 18.11 -11.83 -12.97
N GLU A 115 18.12 -13.07 -13.50
CA GLU A 115 17.86 -14.28 -12.71
C GLU A 115 18.88 -14.47 -11.60
N ILE A 116 20.17 -14.21 -11.86
CA ILE A 116 21.21 -14.24 -10.84
C ILE A 116 20.95 -13.17 -9.78
N ALA A 117 20.72 -11.92 -10.18
CA ALA A 117 20.45 -10.84 -9.22
C ALA A 117 19.20 -11.13 -8.38
N LYS A 118 18.13 -11.63 -9.01
CA LYS A 118 16.86 -11.99 -8.37
C LYS A 118 17.04 -13.14 -7.40
N GLY A 119 17.70 -14.22 -7.80
CA GLY A 119 17.95 -15.37 -6.92
C GLY A 119 18.73 -14.98 -5.66
N ARG A 120 19.61 -13.98 -5.75
CA ARG A 120 20.37 -13.47 -4.61
C ARG A 120 19.55 -12.63 -3.64
N VAL A 121 18.61 -11.81 -4.13
CA VAL A 121 17.76 -10.96 -3.28
C VAL A 121 16.51 -11.68 -2.80
N ASP A 122 16.03 -12.71 -3.50
CA ASP A 122 14.87 -13.49 -3.05
C ASP A 122 15.26 -14.58 -2.05
N PHE A 123 16.56 -14.82 -1.84
CA PHE A 123 17.02 -15.82 -0.90
C PHE A 123 16.83 -15.39 0.56
N SER A 124 16.02 -16.15 1.29
CA SER A 124 15.65 -15.90 2.69
C SER A 124 16.53 -16.59 3.73
N GLY A 125 17.62 -17.24 3.30
CA GLY A 125 18.46 -18.03 4.19
C GLY A 125 17.80 -19.35 4.59
N TRP A 126 18.20 -19.87 5.74
CA TRP A 126 17.58 -21.03 6.38
C TRP A 126 17.35 -20.76 7.87
N PRO A 127 16.45 -21.50 8.53
CA PRO A 127 16.16 -21.32 9.95
C PRO A 127 17.41 -21.40 10.82
N LEU A 128 17.52 -20.50 11.78
CA LEU A 128 18.66 -20.43 12.68
C LEU A 128 18.56 -21.54 13.73
N ALA A 129 19.63 -22.32 13.87
CA ALA A 129 19.75 -23.38 14.87
C ALA A 129 21.22 -23.50 15.32
N ILE A 130 21.44 -24.03 16.51
CA ILE A 130 22.76 -24.37 17.03
C ILE A 130 22.71 -25.78 17.61
N ASN A 131 23.58 -26.67 17.15
CA ASN A 131 23.66 -28.05 17.63
C ASN A 131 22.32 -28.81 17.52
N GLY A 132 21.56 -28.53 16.46
CA GLY A 132 20.24 -29.12 16.20
C GLY A 132 19.08 -28.49 16.97
N LEU A 133 19.35 -27.46 17.79
CA LEU A 133 18.31 -26.74 18.54
C LEU A 133 17.94 -25.45 17.81
N PRO A 134 16.67 -25.30 17.35
CA PRO A 134 16.20 -24.07 16.74
C PRO A 134 16.30 -22.88 17.69
N LEU A 135 16.70 -21.72 17.16
CA LEU A 135 16.65 -20.45 17.88
C LEU A 135 15.28 -19.81 17.65
N ASP A 136 14.54 -19.58 18.74
CA ASP A 136 13.26 -18.88 18.70
C ASP A 136 13.50 -17.37 18.79
N ILE A 137 13.84 -16.77 17.64
CA ILE A 137 14.11 -15.33 17.52
C ILE A 137 12.95 -14.70 16.76
N ILE A 138 12.19 -13.85 17.45
CA ILE A 138 11.09 -13.09 16.86
C ILE A 138 11.64 -12.18 15.76
N ASP A 139 11.01 -12.22 14.58
CA ASP A 139 11.27 -11.23 13.53
C ASP A 139 10.64 -9.89 13.90
N ASP A 140 11.50 -8.99 14.35
CA ASP A 140 11.21 -7.60 14.71
C ASP A 140 11.67 -6.62 13.61
N SER A 141 12.02 -7.13 12.42
CA SER A 141 12.40 -6.27 11.30
C SER A 141 11.20 -5.45 10.81
N TYR A 142 11.37 -4.13 10.76
CA TYR A 142 10.38 -3.24 10.17
C TYR A 142 10.78 -2.93 8.72
N GLY A 143 9.80 -2.94 7.82
CA GLY A 143 10.03 -2.68 6.40
C GLY A 143 8.84 -2.00 5.73
N TYR A 144 9.09 -1.51 4.53
CA TYR A 144 8.07 -1.03 3.61
C TYR A 144 7.90 -2.05 2.48
N ASP A 145 6.73 -2.65 2.39
CA ASP A 145 6.39 -3.61 1.34
C ASP A 145 5.80 -2.88 0.14
N PHE A 146 6.33 -3.16 -1.06
CA PHE A 146 5.80 -2.65 -2.32
C PHE A 146 6.06 -3.65 -3.43
N ASP A 147 5.02 -3.96 -4.22
CA ASP A 147 5.12 -4.83 -5.39
C ASP A 147 5.77 -6.20 -5.09
N GLY A 148 5.35 -6.81 -3.96
CA GLY A 148 5.87 -8.10 -3.51
C GLY A 148 7.30 -8.07 -2.96
N THR A 149 7.91 -6.89 -2.80
CA THR A 149 9.28 -6.73 -2.31
C THR A 149 9.33 -5.91 -1.02
N ARG A 150 10.13 -6.37 -0.05
CA ARG A 150 10.33 -5.69 1.25
C ARG A 150 11.56 -4.79 1.24
N PHE A 151 11.35 -3.50 1.43
CA PHE A 151 12.40 -2.49 1.55
C PHE A 151 12.64 -2.11 3.01
N ILE A 152 13.84 -1.66 3.36
CA ILE A 152 14.12 -1.13 4.71
C ILE A 152 13.26 0.08 5.08
N ASN A 153 12.81 0.84 4.08
CA ASN A 153 11.88 1.97 4.22
C ASN A 153 11.39 2.42 2.84
N PHE A 154 10.45 3.37 2.84
CA PHE A 154 9.89 3.94 1.62
C PHE A 154 10.95 4.60 0.70
N GLN A 155 11.92 5.33 1.27
CA GLN A 155 12.97 5.98 0.48
C GLN A 155 13.84 4.98 -0.27
N ALA A 156 14.13 3.82 0.33
CA ALA A 156 14.86 2.74 -0.33
C ALA A 156 14.10 2.18 -1.54
N ALA A 157 12.76 2.08 -1.46
CA ALA A 157 11.93 1.71 -2.60
C ALA A 157 12.00 2.75 -3.73
N VAL A 158 11.90 4.04 -3.39
CA VAL A 158 12.04 5.14 -4.36
C VAL A 158 13.39 5.08 -5.07
N GLU A 159 14.49 4.98 -4.31
CA GLU A 159 15.84 4.88 -4.88
C GLU A 159 16.03 3.64 -5.76
N PHE A 160 15.44 2.50 -5.37
CA PHE A 160 15.48 1.27 -6.15
C PHE A 160 14.84 1.48 -7.51
N TYR A 161 13.58 1.92 -7.59
CA TYR A 161 12.88 2.08 -8.87
C TYR A 161 13.48 3.19 -9.74
N GLN A 162 13.91 4.31 -9.14
CA GLN A 162 14.68 5.34 -9.86
C GLN A 162 15.89 4.74 -10.57
N LYS A 163 16.65 3.90 -9.87
CA LYS A 163 17.86 3.28 -10.43
C LYS A 163 17.52 2.14 -11.39
N ALA A 164 16.59 1.26 -11.04
CA ALA A 164 16.24 0.06 -11.79
C ALA A 164 15.70 0.39 -13.18
N GLU A 165 14.83 1.38 -13.27
CA GLU A 165 14.18 1.77 -14.53
C GLU A 165 14.81 3.02 -15.16
N SER A 166 15.84 3.60 -14.52
CA SER A 166 16.49 4.84 -14.99
C SER A 166 15.54 6.04 -15.04
N LEU A 167 14.59 6.12 -14.12
CA LEU A 167 13.60 7.21 -14.06
C LEU A 167 14.28 8.55 -13.73
N ASN A 168 13.70 9.64 -14.22
CA ASN A 168 14.17 10.98 -13.92
C ASN A 168 14.00 11.29 -12.42
N LYS A 169 15.12 11.38 -11.70
CA LYS A 169 15.14 11.63 -10.25
C LYS A 169 14.37 12.89 -9.84
N TYR A 170 14.54 13.99 -10.58
CA TYR A 170 13.87 15.25 -10.26
C TYR A 170 12.35 15.11 -10.32
N LEU A 171 11.84 14.47 -11.38
CA LEU A 171 10.41 14.22 -11.52
C LEU A 171 9.89 13.28 -10.44
N VAL A 172 10.58 12.16 -10.17
CA VAL A 172 10.15 11.18 -9.16
C VAL A 172 10.12 11.80 -7.77
N ASP A 173 11.20 12.50 -7.36
CA ASP A 173 11.27 13.14 -6.04
C ASP A 173 10.15 14.19 -5.87
N GLY A 174 9.84 14.96 -6.93
CA GLY A 174 8.73 15.92 -6.93
C GLY A 174 7.37 15.25 -6.80
N LEU A 175 7.11 14.19 -7.57
CA LEU A 175 5.86 13.43 -7.53
C LEU A 175 5.67 12.74 -6.18
N VAL A 176 6.72 12.16 -5.60
CA VAL A 176 6.68 11.56 -4.27
C VAL A 176 6.33 12.61 -3.21
N SER A 177 6.95 13.79 -3.29
CA SER A 177 6.68 14.89 -2.35
C SER A 177 5.24 15.40 -2.44
N LEU A 178 4.65 15.41 -3.65
CA LEU A 178 3.28 15.86 -3.91
C LEU A 178 2.24 14.80 -3.51
N LEU A 179 2.45 13.54 -3.89
CA LEU A 179 1.44 12.48 -3.85
C LEU A 179 1.53 11.59 -2.60
N GLY A 180 2.71 11.56 -1.96
CA GLY A 180 3.00 10.75 -0.77
C GLY A 180 3.16 9.25 -1.03
N GLN A 181 3.53 8.52 0.02
CA GLN A 181 3.79 7.07 0.00
C GLN A 181 2.58 6.24 -0.46
N GLY A 182 1.35 6.63 -0.06
CA GLY A 182 0.14 5.89 -0.40
C GLY A 182 -0.17 5.82 -1.90
N ARG A 183 0.50 6.64 -2.71
CA ARG A 183 0.30 6.69 -4.17
C ARG A 183 1.58 6.42 -4.95
N PHE A 184 2.52 5.71 -4.36
CA PHE A 184 3.79 5.41 -5.01
C PHE A 184 3.66 4.67 -6.35
N ALA A 185 2.71 3.74 -6.47
CA ALA A 185 2.42 3.10 -7.76
C ALA A 185 1.97 4.10 -8.84
N TYR A 186 1.22 5.14 -8.47
CA TYR A 186 0.86 6.22 -9.40
C TYR A 186 2.07 7.08 -9.78
N VAL A 187 2.94 7.40 -8.81
CA VAL A 187 4.19 8.10 -9.07
C VAL A 187 5.03 7.37 -10.12
N LEU A 188 5.21 6.06 -9.98
CA LEU A 188 5.98 5.25 -10.95
C LEU A 188 5.32 5.26 -12.33
N ARG A 189 3.99 5.14 -12.41
CA ARG A 189 3.27 5.23 -13.69
C ARG A 189 3.54 6.55 -14.41
N VAL A 190 3.41 7.68 -13.73
CA VAL A 190 3.67 9.00 -14.33
C VAL A 190 5.14 9.12 -14.74
N ALA A 191 6.08 8.71 -13.88
CA ALA A 191 7.51 8.78 -14.19
C ALA A 191 7.91 7.95 -15.42
N ARG A 192 7.30 6.76 -15.60
CA ARG A 192 7.53 5.87 -16.76
C ARG A 192 7.03 6.46 -18.09
N LEU A 193 6.03 7.35 -18.06
CA LEU A 193 5.60 8.10 -19.25
C LEU A 193 6.60 9.19 -19.66
N HIS A 194 7.51 9.56 -18.77
CA HIS A 194 8.45 10.67 -18.93
C HIS A 194 9.92 10.30 -18.61
N PRO A 195 10.49 9.23 -19.19
CA PRO A 195 11.79 8.69 -18.77
C PRO A 195 12.96 9.63 -19.09
N SER A 196 12.86 10.43 -20.16
CA SER A 196 13.89 11.38 -20.61
C SER A 196 13.33 12.80 -20.72
N ILE A 197 12.80 13.30 -19.61
CA ILE A 197 12.18 14.64 -19.53
C ILE A 197 13.20 15.72 -19.14
N SER A 198 13.06 16.92 -19.72
CA SER A 198 13.81 18.10 -19.30
C SER A 198 13.26 18.63 -17.96
N LYS A 199 14.06 19.39 -17.22
CA LYS A 199 13.60 20.00 -15.96
C LYS A 199 12.33 20.84 -16.16
N ARG A 200 12.29 21.65 -17.22
CA ARG A 200 11.14 22.50 -17.54
C ARG A 200 9.86 21.69 -17.76
N MET A 201 9.92 20.64 -18.58
CA MET A 201 8.74 19.79 -18.80
C MET A 201 8.38 18.99 -17.54
N ALA A 202 9.36 18.61 -16.71
CA ALA A 202 9.05 17.99 -15.43
C ALA A 202 8.30 18.96 -14.51
N ASP A 203 8.67 20.24 -14.49
CA ASP A 203 7.93 21.27 -13.75
C ASP A 203 6.50 21.43 -14.30
N GLU A 204 6.32 21.36 -15.62
CA GLU A 204 4.99 21.40 -16.25
C GLU A 204 4.13 20.18 -15.83
N VAL A 205 4.68 18.96 -15.84
CA VAL A 205 4.00 17.74 -15.37
C VAL A 205 3.65 17.84 -13.88
N LEU A 206 4.57 18.32 -13.05
CA LEU A 206 4.32 18.48 -11.61
C LEU A 206 3.21 19.50 -11.35
N ALA A 207 3.17 20.60 -12.11
CA ALA A 207 2.13 21.61 -12.02
C ALA A 207 0.76 21.05 -12.45
N GLU A 208 0.71 20.27 -13.52
CA GLU A 208 -0.52 19.61 -13.98
C GLU A 208 -1.08 18.65 -12.92
N ILE A 209 -0.23 17.76 -12.38
CA ILE A 209 -0.65 16.83 -11.33
C ILE A 209 -1.09 17.62 -10.07
N THR A 210 -0.39 18.71 -9.73
CA THR A 210 -0.79 19.55 -8.58
C THR A 210 -2.18 20.15 -8.77
N ALA A 211 -2.50 20.65 -9.97
CA ALA A 211 -3.82 21.16 -10.30
C ALA A 211 -4.88 20.05 -10.19
N GLN A 212 -4.62 18.86 -10.74
CA GLN A 212 -5.52 17.71 -10.61
C GLN A 212 -5.78 17.31 -9.14
N GLU A 213 -4.75 17.37 -8.29
CA GLU A 213 -4.90 17.08 -6.86
C GLU A 213 -5.72 18.15 -6.14
N PHE A 214 -5.55 19.42 -6.51
CA PHE A 214 -6.36 20.50 -6.00
C PHE A 214 -7.84 20.34 -6.41
N ASP A 215 -8.11 20.13 -7.70
CA ASP A 215 -9.46 19.90 -8.22
C ASP A 215 -10.12 18.70 -7.53
N ARG A 216 -9.36 17.60 -7.34
CA ARG A 216 -9.86 16.41 -6.64
C ARG A 216 -10.14 16.69 -5.17
N ALA A 217 -9.29 17.47 -4.50
CA ALA A 217 -9.52 17.89 -3.13
C ALA A 217 -10.73 18.80 -3.01
N GLU A 218 -10.96 19.72 -3.97
CA GLU A 218 -12.16 20.55 -4.01
C GLU A 218 -13.41 19.71 -4.23
N ILE A 219 -13.38 18.70 -5.11
CA ILE A 219 -14.51 17.77 -5.31
C ILE A 219 -14.76 16.94 -4.03
N GLN A 220 -13.72 16.52 -3.33
CA GLN A 220 -13.85 15.77 -2.07
C GLN A 220 -14.26 16.66 -0.88
N GLN A 221 -13.93 17.96 -0.94
CA GLN A 221 -14.32 18.96 0.05
C GLN A 221 -15.62 19.67 -0.32
N GLN A 222 -16.19 19.42 -1.51
CA GLN A 222 -17.56 19.79 -1.78
C GLN A 222 -18.41 19.04 -0.76
N PRO A 223 -19.05 19.76 0.18
CA PRO A 223 -19.97 19.11 1.07
C PRO A 223 -21.08 18.56 0.18
N VAL A 224 -21.30 17.25 0.22
CA VAL A 224 -22.57 16.66 -0.19
C VAL A 224 -23.63 17.34 0.68
N HIS A 225 -24.24 18.39 0.14
CA HIS A 225 -25.29 19.22 0.75
C HIS A 225 -25.27 19.31 2.29
N SER A 226 -24.19 19.81 2.90
CA SER A 226 -24.26 20.27 4.30
C SER A 226 -24.83 21.69 4.36
N SER A 227 -26.01 21.89 3.79
CA SER A 227 -26.84 23.06 4.09
C SER A 227 -27.46 22.84 5.47
N GLY A 228 -26.83 23.39 6.51
CA GLY A 228 -27.35 23.52 7.88
C GLY A 228 -28.16 22.34 8.39
N ARG A 229 -27.52 21.37 9.07
CA ARG A 229 -28.24 20.27 9.73
C ARG A 229 -29.37 20.83 10.59
N LYS A 230 -30.62 20.56 10.21
CA LYS A 230 -31.77 20.93 11.05
C LYS A 230 -31.73 20.03 12.28
N ASN A 231 -31.81 20.62 13.48
CA ASN A 231 -31.95 19.84 14.70
C ASN A 231 -33.39 19.30 14.76
N ILE A 232 -33.59 18.07 14.30
CA ILE A 232 -34.89 17.40 14.33
C ILE A 232 -34.90 16.45 15.53
N ALA A 233 -35.78 16.73 16.49
CA ALA A 233 -35.96 15.85 17.65
C ALA A 233 -36.60 14.54 17.21
N ILE A 234 -35.89 13.42 17.35
CA ILE A 234 -36.37 12.09 16.93
C ILE A 234 -37.70 11.76 17.63
N GLU A 235 -37.89 12.18 18.88
CA GLU A 235 -39.16 12.03 19.62
C GLU A 235 -40.37 12.71 18.98
N SER A 236 -40.17 13.64 18.05
CA SER A 236 -41.26 14.31 17.31
C SER A 236 -41.70 13.54 16.07
N ILE A 237 -40.94 12.53 15.64
CA ILE A 237 -41.21 11.75 14.44
C ILE A 237 -41.91 10.45 14.81
N SER A 238 -42.99 10.15 14.09
CA SER A 238 -43.75 8.90 14.23
C SER A 238 -43.33 7.90 13.17
N THR A 239 -43.26 6.61 13.55
CA THR A 239 -43.09 5.49 12.62
C THR A 239 -44.23 5.49 11.58
N VAL A 240 -43.89 5.28 10.32
CA VAL A 240 -44.86 5.24 9.20
C VAL A 240 -44.88 3.85 8.59
N THR A 241 -46.04 3.37 8.13
CA THR A 241 -46.13 2.10 7.38
C THR A 241 -46.44 2.40 5.92
N VAL A 242 -45.55 1.99 5.01
CA VAL A 242 -45.69 2.20 3.56
C VAL A 242 -45.56 0.86 2.86
N GLY A 243 -46.57 0.45 2.10
CA GLY A 243 -46.54 -0.82 1.36
C GLY A 243 -46.41 -2.08 2.24
N GLY A 244 -46.73 -1.98 3.54
CA GLY A 244 -46.56 -3.06 4.51
C GLY A 244 -45.21 -3.04 5.25
N GLU A 245 -44.27 -2.21 4.82
CA GLU A 245 -42.98 -1.99 5.48
C GLU A 245 -43.08 -0.88 6.52
N LYS A 246 -42.40 -1.07 7.66
CA LYS A 246 -42.30 -0.06 8.72
C LYS A 246 -41.07 0.80 8.52
N VAL A 247 -41.29 2.12 8.53
CA VAL A 247 -40.25 3.13 8.35
C VAL A 247 -39.98 3.79 9.68
N GLU A 248 -38.77 3.57 10.21
CA GLU A 248 -38.43 3.96 11.57
C GLU A 248 -38.05 5.45 11.67
N PRO A 249 -38.39 6.12 12.80
CA PRO A 249 -38.15 7.55 13.00
C PRO A 249 -36.71 8.00 12.77
N GLU A 250 -35.73 7.16 13.09
CA GLU A 250 -34.30 7.47 12.94
C GLU A 250 -33.92 7.72 11.48
N SER A 251 -34.42 6.88 10.56
CA SER A 251 -34.18 7.03 9.12
C SER A 251 -34.84 8.30 8.55
N ILE A 252 -36.04 8.62 9.01
CA ILE A 252 -36.78 9.83 8.61
C ILE A 252 -36.09 11.08 9.16
N ALA A 253 -35.65 11.05 10.42
CA ALA A 253 -34.92 12.14 11.06
C ALA A 253 -33.61 12.44 10.32
N TRP A 254 -32.92 11.39 9.91
CA TRP A 254 -31.68 11.49 9.16
C TRP A 254 -31.88 12.25 7.83
N ALA A 255 -32.94 11.92 7.08
CA ALA A 255 -33.29 12.61 5.84
C ALA A 255 -33.73 14.06 6.07
N MET A 256 -34.61 14.30 7.05
CA MET A 256 -35.08 15.65 7.40
C MET A 256 -33.94 16.58 7.83
N SER A 257 -33.00 16.06 8.63
CA SER A 257 -31.86 16.83 9.12
C SER A 257 -30.93 17.28 7.98
N ARG A 258 -30.96 16.61 6.83
CA ARG A 258 -30.18 16.91 5.61
C ARG A 258 -31.01 17.55 4.50
N ASP A 259 -32.27 17.90 4.79
CA ASP A 259 -33.24 18.42 3.82
C ASP A 259 -33.38 17.53 2.56
N ILE A 260 -33.21 16.21 2.71
CA ILE A 260 -33.37 15.23 1.64
C ILE A 260 -34.87 14.96 1.46
N ARG A 261 -35.43 15.37 0.33
CA ARG A 261 -36.89 15.34 0.07
C ARG A 261 -37.32 14.34 -0.99
N ASP A 262 -36.38 13.77 -1.74
CA ASP A 262 -36.65 12.86 -2.85
C ASP A 262 -35.63 11.71 -2.92
N LEU A 263 -35.93 10.73 -3.77
CA LEU A 263 -35.06 9.56 -3.99
C LEU A 263 -33.70 9.94 -4.58
N LEU A 264 -33.63 10.98 -5.41
CA LEU A 264 -32.38 11.39 -6.05
C LEU A 264 -31.40 11.92 -5.00
N GLY A 265 -31.86 12.77 -4.09
CA GLY A 265 -31.07 13.26 -2.95
C GLY A 265 -30.68 12.14 -2.00
N LEU A 266 -31.56 11.15 -1.78
CA LEU A 266 -31.25 9.99 -0.95
C LEU A 266 -30.16 9.11 -1.58
N GLN A 267 -30.21 8.88 -2.90
CA GLN A 267 -29.21 8.10 -3.62
C GLN A 267 -27.84 8.79 -3.62
N GLN A 268 -27.81 10.12 -3.74
CA GLN A 268 -26.56 10.89 -3.64
C GLN A 268 -25.91 10.82 -2.26
N CYS A 269 -26.68 10.48 -1.23
CA CYS A 269 -26.20 10.36 0.16
C CYS A 269 -26.15 8.91 0.65
N GLU A 270 -26.17 7.92 -0.25
CA GLU A 270 -26.20 6.49 0.10
C GLU A 270 -25.02 6.09 1.00
N ASP A 271 -23.78 6.40 0.57
CA ASP A 271 -22.57 6.09 1.34
C ASP A 271 -22.61 6.73 2.73
N ALA A 272 -23.00 8.01 2.81
CA ALA A 272 -23.11 8.74 4.06
C ALA A 272 -24.18 8.15 5.01
N PHE A 273 -25.24 7.57 4.45
CA PHE A 273 -26.25 6.87 5.24
C PHE A 273 -25.66 5.61 5.87
N PHE A 274 -24.99 4.79 5.06
CA PHE A 274 -24.43 3.52 5.54
C PHE A 274 -23.26 3.71 6.50
N ASP A 275 -22.42 4.72 6.28
CA ASP A 275 -21.33 5.07 7.21
C ASP A 275 -21.86 5.45 8.60
N GLU A 276 -22.92 6.28 8.67
CA GLU A 276 -23.48 6.70 9.97
C GLU A 276 -24.27 5.60 10.67
N HIS A 277 -24.81 4.63 9.93
CA HIS A 277 -25.59 3.50 10.46
C HIS A 277 -24.79 2.18 10.53
N GLU A 278 -23.47 2.21 10.30
CA GLU A 278 -22.61 1.02 10.30
C GLU A 278 -22.74 0.22 11.60
N HIS A 279 -22.86 0.93 12.72
CA HIS A 279 -22.99 0.37 14.07
C HIS A 279 -24.25 -0.50 14.29
N LEU A 280 -25.28 -0.38 13.44
CA LEU A 280 -26.50 -1.18 13.51
C LEU A 280 -26.36 -2.57 12.86
N GLY A 281 -25.28 -2.77 12.09
CA GLY A 281 -25.06 -3.97 11.28
C GLY A 281 -25.79 -3.91 9.94
N GLY A 282 -25.20 -4.53 8.91
CA GLY A 282 -25.63 -4.37 7.52
C GLY A 282 -27.12 -4.65 7.28
N VAL A 283 -27.68 -5.73 7.85
CA VAL A 283 -29.09 -6.10 7.63
C VAL A 283 -30.05 -4.99 8.11
N VAL A 284 -29.80 -4.41 9.28
CA VAL A 284 -30.65 -3.36 9.86
C VAL A 284 -30.48 -2.05 9.09
N ALA A 285 -29.24 -1.68 8.76
CA ALA A 285 -28.97 -0.49 7.97
C ALA A 285 -29.64 -0.54 6.59
N PHE A 286 -29.61 -1.69 5.90
CA PHE A 286 -30.32 -1.89 4.63
C PHE A 286 -31.84 -1.79 4.78
N GLN A 287 -32.42 -2.33 5.86
CA GLN A 287 -33.86 -2.21 6.13
C GLN A 287 -34.27 -0.75 6.36
N LEU A 288 -33.49 0.01 7.12
CA LEU A 288 -33.73 1.44 7.34
C LEU A 288 -33.64 2.24 6.04
N TYR A 289 -32.61 1.99 5.23
CA TYR A 289 -32.44 2.65 3.94
C TYR A 289 -33.61 2.34 2.99
N HIS A 290 -34.00 1.06 2.91
CA HIS A 290 -35.12 0.64 2.08
C HIS A 290 -36.45 1.24 2.53
N GLY A 291 -36.73 1.25 3.83
CA GLY A 291 -37.93 1.89 4.38
C GLY A 291 -37.96 3.38 4.04
N LEU A 292 -36.82 4.06 4.14
CA LEU A 292 -36.70 5.48 3.79
C LEU A 292 -36.93 5.74 2.29
N GLN A 293 -36.46 4.86 1.40
CA GLN A 293 -36.77 4.93 -0.03
C GLN A 293 -38.28 4.85 -0.28
N LEU A 294 -38.96 3.84 0.31
CA LEU A 294 -40.41 3.68 0.16
C LEU A 294 -41.17 4.91 0.67
N TYR A 295 -40.72 5.47 1.80
CA TYR A 295 -41.32 6.66 2.39
C TYR A 295 -41.17 7.91 1.51
N LEU A 296 -39.98 8.19 0.99
CA LEU A 296 -39.77 9.33 0.10
C LEU A 296 -40.52 9.17 -1.23
N GLU A 297 -40.63 7.95 -1.76
CA GLU A 297 -41.43 7.68 -2.95
C GLU A 297 -42.92 7.90 -2.71
N ALA A 298 -43.47 7.44 -1.57
CA ALA A 298 -44.86 7.67 -1.19
C ALA A 298 -45.17 9.17 -0.99
N ARG A 299 -44.22 9.93 -0.44
CA ARG A 299 -44.34 11.39 -0.25
C ARG A 299 -44.38 12.19 -1.56
N ARG A 300 -44.08 11.59 -2.73
CA ARG A 300 -44.26 12.24 -4.03
C ARG A 300 -45.73 12.41 -4.40
N ASP A 301 -46.61 11.62 -3.81
CA ASP A 301 -48.06 11.79 -3.91
C ASP A 301 -48.52 12.80 -2.84
N GLU A 302 -48.88 14.01 -3.28
CA GLU A 302 -49.35 15.09 -2.40
C GLU A 302 -50.54 14.65 -1.54
N HIS A 303 -51.49 13.91 -2.14
CA HIS A 303 -52.69 13.43 -1.45
C HIS A 303 -52.34 12.39 -0.38
N TRP A 304 -51.38 11.50 -0.66
CA TRP A 304 -50.87 10.59 0.35
C TRP A 304 -50.18 11.35 1.48
N SER A 305 -49.32 12.32 1.13
CA SER A 305 -48.56 13.09 2.11
C SER A 305 -49.47 13.87 3.07
N GLU A 306 -50.58 14.46 2.59
CA GLU A 306 -51.49 15.26 3.42
C GLU A 306 -52.38 14.40 4.32
N GLN A 307 -52.80 13.22 3.85
CA GLN A 307 -53.81 12.41 4.54
C GLN A 307 -53.24 11.24 5.35
N HIS A 308 -52.04 10.75 4.99
CA HIS A 308 -51.52 9.48 5.50
C HIS A 308 -50.13 9.60 6.15
N ASP A 309 -49.40 10.69 5.92
CA ASP A 309 -48.11 10.89 6.56
C ASP A 309 -48.25 11.62 7.92
N PRO A 310 -48.04 10.93 9.06
CA PRO A 310 -48.12 11.55 10.38
C PRO A 310 -47.03 12.61 10.60
N ASN A 311 -45.98 12.63 9.78
CA ASN A 311 -44.87 13.56 9.87
C ASN A 311 -44.98 14.71 8.86
N HIS A 312 -46.09 14.83 8.11
CA HIS A 312 -46.25 15.82 7.03
C HIS A 312 -45.89 17.25 7.46
N SER A 313 -46.36 17.68 8.63
CA SER A 313 -46.14 19.01 9.17
C SER A 313 -44.66 19.34 9.43
N LEU A 314 -43.82 18.33 9.69
CA LEU A 314 -42.39 18.50 9.95
C LEU A 314 -41.58 18.78 8.67
N TRP A 315 -42.15 18.44 7.51
CA TRP A 315 -41.51 18.67 6.20
C TRP A 315 -41.83 20.03 5.59
N LEU A 316 -42.85 20.71 6.10
CA LEU A 316 -43.22 22.04 5.63
C LEU A 316 -42.14 23.04 6.05
N PRO A 317 -41.71 23.96 5.17
CA PRO A 317 -40.86 25.07 5.56
C PRO A 317 -41.59 25.87 6.64
N GLY A 318 -40.92 26.15 7.76
CA GLY A 318 -41.55 26.81 8.91
C GLY A 318 -42.28 28.10 8.55
N LEU A 319 -43.43 28.32 9.22
CA LEU A 319 -43.90 29.65 9.58
C LEU A 319 -42.85 30.39 10.41
#